data_AF-A0A9D1V4P4-F1
#
_entry.id   AF-A0A9D1V4P4-F1
#
_cell.length_a   1.000
_cell.length_b   1.000
_cell.length_c   1.000
_cell.angle_alpha   90.00
_cell.angle_beta   90.00
_cell.angle_gamma   90.00
#
_symmetry.space_group_name_H-M   'P 1'
#
loop_
_entity.id
_entity.type
_entity.pdbx_description
1 polymer ?
#
loop_
_entity_poly.entity_id
_entity_poly.type
_entity_poly.pdbx_seq_one_letter_code
_entity_poly.pdbx_strand_id
1 'polypeptide(L)'
;MLFGKKSGLAPEERRQRVQAIEGLINADRDDEAFRLTQALEKEDADAAGLAMAYFYTMGENVREDYTAAARSAQRYLRLEPEDALAWNRLGSAYMLLGDFDQAGPALEKGYQLGNIEAGTLLANVCKIQADKLRGGAAGTLNAASFGRANGQAMTLYTKVILLGETIGAAHPGMMNDADWQGYGRAFDMMYALALGGETRSFRVTGNAFSTYASVAKAFEAGRGDGAGQGVWLAAAVRGCALMEAAGYKAMAEYFRASLCLNVVDFSKSGKMLANAKWHLDRAAELNGTLTAEQRAEYPNDFADYRQQYQQYLRRYGKAMEAQLKAGQLPDLAGEYPAGTAPAPQSCALFMKDIEALQSGAPLPGAPKKKGFFGLFG
;
A
#
# COMPACT_ATOMS: atom_id res chain seq x y z
N MET A 1 -50.86 32.93 -10.69
CA MET A 1 -50.39 31.87 -9.77
C MET A 1 -48.87 31.87 -9.81
N LEU A 2 -48.24 32.45 -8.79
CA LEU A 2 -46.80 32.32 -8.56
C LEU A 2 -46.59 30.92 -7.96
N PHE A 3 -45.99 30.01 -8.71
CA PHE A 3 -45.51 28.74 -8.16
C PHE A 3 -44.36 29.07 -7.18
N GLY A 4 -44.70 29.25 -5.90
CA GLY A 4 -43.71 29.32 -4.85
C GLY A 4 -42.94 28.00 -4.84
N LYS A 5 -41.64 28.04 -5.10
CA LYS A 5 -40.74 26.93 -4.76
C LYS A 5 -41.06 26.57 -3.31
N LYS A 6 -41.44 25.31 -3.03
CA LYS A 6 -41.49 24.78 -1.66
C LYS A 6 -40.20 25.22 -0.98
N SER A 7 -40.29 26.10 0.01
CA SER A 7 -39.15 26.44 0.83
C SER A 7 -38.72 25.15 1.51
N GLY A 8 -37.49 24.70 1.26
CA GLY A 8 -36.93 23.56 1.97
C GLY A 8 -36.93 23.80 3.48
N LEU A 9 -36.59 22.76 4.25
CA LEU A 9 -36.51 22.87 5.71
C LEU A 9 -35.61 24.03 6.13
N ALA A 10 -35.92 24.64 7.28
CA ALA A 10 -35.07 25.65 7.88
C ALA A 10 -33.66 25.08 8.09
N PRO A 11 -32.56 25.84 7.87
CA PRO A 11 -31.20 25.29 7.94
C PRO A 11 -30.86 24.56 9.24
N GLU A 12 -31.36 25.06 10.38
CA GLU A 12 -31.14 24.43 11.68
C GLU A 12 -31.88 23.10 11.81
N GLU A 13 -33.15 23.06 11.40
CA GLU A 13 -33.93 21.83 11.38
C GLU A 13 -33.33 20.79 10.43
N ARG A 14 -32.81 21.24 9.28
CA ARG A 14 -32.08 20.38 8.35
C ARG A 14 -30.88 19.73 9.03
N ARG A 15 -30.01 20.52 9.65
CA ARG A 15 -28.81 20.02 10.34
C ARG A 15 -29.17 19.01 11.43
N GLN A 16 -30.17 19.31 12.25
CA GLN A 16 -30.59 18.41 13.34
C GLN A 16 -31.09 17.06 12.82
N ARG A 17 -31.89 17.06 11.74
CA ARG A 17 -32.40 15.82 11.15
C ARG A 17 -31.28 15.01 10.50
N VAL A 18 -30.37 15.66 9.78
CA VAL A 18 -29.21 15.01 9.15
C VAL A 18 -28.32 14.37 10.23
N GLN A 19 -27.98 15.12 11.28
CA GLN A 19 -27.20 14.59 12.42
C GLN A 19 -27.90 13.44 13.14
N ALA A 20 -29.22 13.51 13.31
CA ALA A 20 -29.98 12.42 13.94
C ALA A 20 -29.93 11.14 13.10
N ILE A 21 -30.04 11.25 11.77
CA ILE A 21 -29.90 10.11 10.85
C ILE A 21 -28.48 9.54 10.89
N GLU A 22 -27.46 10.39 10.81
CA GLU A 22 -26.06 9.96 10.90
C GLU A 22 -25.74 9.28 12.23
N GLY A 23 -26.27 9.80 13.34
CA GLY A 23 -26.12 9.18 14.65
C GLY A 23 -26.75 7.79 14.75
N LEU A 24 -27.83 7.52 13.99
CA LEU A 24 -28.44 6.20 13.90
C LEU A 24 -27.61 5.24 13.05
N ILE A 25 -27.07 5.71 11.91
CA ILE A 25 -26.15 4.93 11.06
C ILE A 25 -24.92 4.52 11.87
N ASN A 26 -24.30 5.46 12.59
CA ASN A 26 -23.12 5.18 13.42
C ASN A 26 -23.41 4.26 14.62
N ALA A 27 -24.69 3.99 14.92
CA ALA A 27 -25.14 3.09 15.97
C ALA A 27 -25.69 1.77 15.42
N ASP A 28 -25.45 1.46 14.13
CA ASP A 28 -25.94 0.28 13.42
C ASP A 28 -27.47 0.11 13.49
N ARG A 29 -28.20 1.23 13.47
CA ARG A 29 -29.68 1.29 13.50
C ARG A 29 -30.24 1.66 12.12
N ASP A 30 -29.80 0.94 11.10
CA ASP A 30 -29.98 1.32 9.69
C ASP A 30 -31.45 1.35 9.25
N ASP A 31 -32.30 0.48 9.77
CA ASP A 31 -33.74 0.48 9.46
C ASP A 31 -34.46 1.74 9.98
N GLU A 32 -34.00 2.29 11.11
CA GLU A 32 -34.56 3.54 11.65
C GLU A 32 -34.00 4.75 10.92
N ALA A 33 -32.69 4.76 10.69
CA ALA A 33 -32.02 5.77 9.89
C ALA A 33 -32.65 5.86 8.48
N PHE A 34 -32.93 4.72 7.85
CA PHE A 34 -33.51 4.66 6.52
C PHE A 34 -34.94 5.20 6.50
N ARG A 35 -35.79 4.84 7.48
CA ARG A 35 -37.15 5.40 7.60
C ARG A 35 -37.13 6.92 7.74
N LEU A 36 -36.25 7.46 8.58
CA LEU A 36 -36.09 8.91 8.74
C LEU A 36 -35.53 9.57 7.48
N THR A 37 -34.61 8.91 6.78
CA THR A 37 -34.07 9.38 5.51
C THR A 37 -35.15 9.47 4.44
N GLN A 38 -36.02 8.47 4.31
CA GLN A 38 -37.14 8.50 3.38
C GLN A 38 -38.16 9.60 3.70
N ALA A 39 -38.39 9.88 4.99
CA ALA A 39 -39.23 10.99 5.40
C ALA A 39 -38.58 12.34 5.02
N LEU A 40 -37.29 12.50 5.33
CA LEU A 40 -36.51 13.69 4.98
C LEU A 40 -36.47 13.90 3.47
N GLU A 41 -36.30 12.84 2.67
CA GLU A 41 -36.23 12.95 1.21
C GLU A 41 -37.53 13.52 0.60
N LYS A 42 -38.70 13.18 1.15
CA LYS A 42 -39.99 13.74 0.69
C LYS A 42 -40.13 15.23 0.98
N GLU A 43 -39.42 15.73 1.99
CA GLU A 43 -39.50 17.12 2.47
C GLU A 43 -38.38 18.01 1.92
N ASP A 44 -37.14 17.51 1.96
CA ASP A 44 -35.91 18.15 1.49
C ASP A 44 -34.94 17.09 0.97
N ALA A 45 -35.11 16.73 -0.31
CA ALA A 45 -34.32 15.69 -0.94
C ALA A 45 -32.83 16.04 -1.14
N ASP A 46 -32.44 17.32 -1.06
CA ASP A 46 -31.02 17.69 -1.08
C ASP A 46 -30.40 17.44 0.31
N ALA A 47 -31.13 17.71 1.39
CA ALA A 47 -30.72 17.38 2.75
C ALA A 47 -30.59 15.87 3.00
N ALA A 48 -31.52 15.07 2.47
CA ALA A 48 -31.44 13.61 2.56
C ALA A 48 -30.25 13.03 1.78
N GLY A 49 -29.61 13.82 0.92
CA GLY A 49 -28.57 13.35 0.00
C GLY A 49 -27.39 12.67 0.67
N LEU A 50 -26.97 13.11 1.87
CA LEU A 50 -25.86 12.50 2.61
C LEU A 50 -26.18 11.04 3.01
N ALA A 51 -27.34 10.84 3.61
CA ALA A 51 -27.79 9.52 4.06
C ALA A 51 -28.22 8.63 2.89
N MET A 52 -28.88 9.18 1.86
CA MET A 52 -29.18 8.41 0.65
C MET A 52 -27.91 7.95 -0.05
N ALA A 53 -26.83 8.75 -0.05
CA ALA A 53 -25.54 8.31 -0.59
C ALA A 53 -24.99 7.11 0.17
N TYR A 54 -25.14 7.06 1.51
CA TYR A 54 -24.79 5.89 2.30
C TYR A 54 -25.60 4.66 1.91
N PHE A 55 -26.93 4.72 1.94
CA PHE A 55 -27.78 3.55 1.66
C PHE A 55 -27.58 3.01 0.23
N TYR A 56 -27.45 3.88 -0.76
CA TYR A 56 -27.13 3.44 -2.13
C TYR A 56 -25.75 2.83 -2.28
N THR A 57 -24.79 3.20 -1.41
CA THR A 57 -23.43 2.63 -1.42
C THR A 57 -23.44 1.25 -0.76
N MET A 58 -24.09 1.12 0.40
CA MET A 58 -24.09 -0.12 1.19
C MET A 58 -25.04 -1.19 0.65
N GLY A 59 -26.07 -0.80 -0.11
CA GLY A 59 -27.09 -1.75 -0.56
C GLY A 59 -28.03 -2.22 0.56
N GLU A 60 -28.05 -1.50 1.67
CA GLU A 60 -28.91 -1.76 2.80
C GLU A 60 -30.27 -1.09 2.57
N ASN A 61 -31.36 -1.84 2.73
CA ASN A 61 -32.74 -1.38 2.51
C ASN A 61 -33.09 -0.92 1.07
N VAL A 62 -32.09 -0.62 0.25
CA VAL A 62 -32.17 -0.33 -1.18
C VAL A 62 -31.12 -1.13 -1.94
N ARG A 63 -31.33 -1.41 -3.22
CA ARG A 63 -30.30 -2.03 -4.03
C ARG A 63 -29.11 -1.08 -4.20
N GLU A 64 -27.89 -1.61 -4.17
CA GLU A 64 -26.67 -0.87 -4.49
C GLU A 64 -26.81 -0.15 -5.85
N ASP A 65 -26.57 1.17 -5.82
CA ASP A 65 -26.57 2.04 -7.00
C ASP A 65 -25.58 3.19 -6.77
N TYR A 66 -24.33 2.97 -7.16
CA TYR A 66 -23.27 3.95 -6.94
C TYR A 66 -23.46 5.23 -7.78
N THR A 67 -24.23 5.17 -8.87
CA THR A 67 -24.60 6.38 -9.65
C THR A 67 -25.59 7.24 -8.86
N ALA A 68 -26.58 6.60 -8.23
CA ALA A 68 -27.51 7.27 -7.32
C ALA A 68 -26.80 7.78 -6.05
N ALA A 69 -25.82 7.03 -5.53
CA ALA A 69 -25.00 7.45 -4.40
C ALA A 69 -24.22 8.74 -4.70
N ALA A 70 -23.46 8.76 -5.81
CA ALA A 70 -22.70 9.93 -6.23
C ALA A 70 -23.62 11.15 -6.44
N ARG A 71 -24.77 10.95 -7.10
CA ARG A 71 -25.75 12.02 -7.31
C ARG A 71 -26.30 12.55 -5.99
N SER A 72 -26.65 11.68 -5.06
CA SER A 72 -27.17 12.07 -3.74
C SER A 72 -26.14 12.86 -2.93
N ALA A 73 -24.88 12.42 -2.92
CA ALA A 73 -23.78 13.16 -2.28
C ALA A 73 -23.57 14.54 -2.91
N GLN A 74 -23.57 14.64 -4.25
CA GLN A 74 -23.49 15.93 -4.96
C GLN A 74 -24.65 16.88 -4.62
N ARG A 75 -25.86 16.35 -4.42
CA ARG A 75 -27.00 17.17 -4.02
C ARG A 75 -26.81 17.77 -2.63
N TYR A 76 -26.34 16.96 -1.69
CA TYR A 76 -26.05 17.42 -0.35
C TYR A 76 -24.92 18.46 -0.31
N LEU A 77 -23.86 18.24 -1.10
CA LEU A 77 -22.74 19.18 -1.23
C LEU A 77 -23.13 20.56 -1.80
N ARG A 78 -24.29 20.71 -2.46
CA ARG A 78 -24.81 22.05 -2.82
C ARG A 78 -25.30 22.85 -1.63
N LEU A 79 -25.68 22.17 -0.54
CA LEU A 79 -26.09 22.78 0.71
C LEU A 79 -24.89 22.99 1.62
N GLU A 80 -24.05 21.97 1.77
CA GLU A 80 -22.90 21.95 2.69
C GLU A 80 -21.60 21.61 1.92
N PRO A 81 -20.99 22.57 1.18
CA PRO A 81 -19.85 22.31 0.30
C PRO A 81 -18.54 21.98 1.02
N GLU A 82 -18.48 22.18 2.34
CA GLU A 82 -17.30 21.92 3.17
C GLU A 82 -17.51 20.71 4.11
N ASP A 83 -18.52 19.89 3.85
CA ASP A 83 -18.76 18.66 4.62
C ASP A 83 -17.79 17.54 4.18
N ALA A 84 -16.86 17.19 5.08
CA ALA A 84 -15.82 16.21 4.81
C ALA A 84 -16.36 14.80 4.51
N LEU A 85 -17.44 14.40 5.18
CA LEU A 85 -18.07 13.08 5.00
C LEU A 85 -18.80 13.01 3.65
N ALA A 86 -19.48 14.07 3.23
CA ALA A 86 -20.13 14.14 1.94
C ALA A 86 -19.11 14.00 0.78
N TRP A 87 -17.94 14.62 0.89
CA TRP A 87 -16.85 14.45 -0.06
C TRP A 87 -16.26 13.04 -0.06
N ASN A 88 -16.10 12.42 1.12
CA ASN A 88 -15.73 11.01 1.22
C ASN A 88 -16.74 10.10 0.50
N ARG A 89 -18.05 10.26 0.77
CA ARG A 89 -19.12 9.47 0.13
C ARG A 89 -19.14 9.64 -1.38
N LEU A 90 -18.98 10.88 -1.86
CA LEU A 90 -18.89 11.14 -3.29
C LEU A 90 -17.68 10.43 -3.93
N GLY A 91 -16.51 10.55 -3.29
CA GLY A 91 -15.29 9.90 -3.75
C GLY A 91 -15.37 8.38 -3.75
N SER A 92 -15.92 7.78 -2.69
CA SER A 92 -16.15 6.34 -2.56
C SER A 92 -17.12 5.83 -3.64
N ALA A 93 -18.23 6.54 -3.88
CA ALA A 93 -19.16 6.19 -4.95
C ALA A 93 -18.49 6.22 -6.33
N TYR A 94 -17.65 7.22 -6.63
CA TYR A 94 -16.88 7.24 -7.88
C TYR A 94 -15.86 6.11 -7.96
N MET A 95 -15.21 5.77 -6.86
CA MET A 95 -14.26 4.66 -6.81
C MET A 95 -14.96 3.31 -7.11
N LEU A 96 -16.15 3.08 -6.56
CA LEU A 96 -16.96 1.89 -6.81
C LEU A 96 -17.51 1.84 -8.25
N LEU A 97 -17.70 3.00 -8.89
CA LEU A 97 -17.98 3.10 -10.33
C LEU A 97 -16.73 2.84 -11.20
N GLY A 98 -15.53 2.76 -10.63
CA GLY A 98 -14.26 2.71 -11.36
C GLY A 98 -13.86 4.05 -11.99
N ASP A 99 -14.54 5.15 -11.65
CA ASP A 99 -14.23 6.49 -12.12
C ASP A 99 -13.17 7.14 -11.21
N PHE A 100 -11.94 6.64 -11.31
CA PHE A 100 -10.81 7.09 -10.50
C PHE A 100 -10.43 8.56 -10.76
N ASP A 101 -10.75 9.08 -11.95
CA ASP A 101 -10.46 10.46 -12.33
C ASP A 101 -11.35 11.46 -11.56
N GLN A 102 -12.59 11.07 -11.26
CA GLN A 102 -13.48 11.84 -10.37
C GLN A 102 -13.29 11.49 -8.88
N ALA A 103 -12.98 10.23 -8.56
CA ALA A 103 -12.79 9.80 -7.18
C ALA A 103 -11.63 10.54 -6.49
N GLY A 104 -10.47 10.65 -7.16
CA GLY A 104 -9.26 11.27 -6.60
C GLY A 104 -9.49 12.68 -6.05
N PRO A 105 -10.00 13.64 -6.85
CA PRO A 105 -10.28 15.00 -6.39
C PRO A 105 -11.32 15.08 -5.25
N ALA A 106 -12.37 14.26 -5.30
CA ALA A 106 -13.39 14.25 -4.25
C ALA A 106 -12.83 13.73 -2.91
N LEU A 107 -12.09 12.62 -2.95
CA LEU A 107 -11.41 12.06 -1.77
C LEU A 107 -10.34 13.02 -1.22
N GLU A 108 -9.60 13.70 -2.10
CA GLU A 108 -8.62 14.71 -1.69
C GLU A 108 -9.27 15.89 -0.98
N LYS A 109 -10.40 16.40 -1.47
CA LYS A 109 -11.17 17.44 -0.76
C LYS A 109 -11.69 16.94 0.59
N GLY A 110 -12.22 15.72 0.66
CA GLY A 110 -12.67 15.11 1.93
C GLY A 110 -11.54 14.97 2.96
N TYR A 111 -10.36 14.52 2.52
CA TYR A 111 -9.18 14.40 3.38
C TYR A 111 -8.66 15.76 3.86
N GLN A 112 -8.60 16.76 2.97
CA GLN A 112 -8.23 18.13 3.34
C GLN A 112 -9.18 18.76 4.37
N LEU A 113 -10.44 18.33 4.39
CA LEU A 113 -11.46 18.75 5.36
C LEU A 113 -11.46 17.90 6.65
N GLY A 114 -10.57 16.90 6.75
CA GLY A 114 -10.36 16.13 7.97
C GLY A 114 -10.96 14.72 7.99
N ASN A 115 -11.55 14.23 6.90
CA ASN A 115 -12.02 12.85 6.83
C ASN A 115 -10.83 11.90 6.55
N ILE A 116 -10.38 11.17 7.57
CA ILE A 116 -9.20 10.28 7.49
C ILE A 116 -9.43 9.10 6.53
N GLU A 117 -10.64 8.54 6.50
CA GLU A 117 -11.00 7.46 5.57
C GLU A 117 -10.90 7.91 4.11
N ALA A 118 -11.23 9.17 3.80
CA ALA A 118 -11.00 9.71 2.46
C ALA A 118 -9.51 9.66 2.07
N GLY A 119 -8.61 9.80 3.05
CA GLY A 119 -7.17 9.67 2.84
C GLY A 119 -6.71 8.25 2.52
N THR A 120 -7.27 7.22 3.18
CA THR A 120 -6.96 5.81 2.87
C THR A 120 -7.47 5.44 1.48
N LEU A 121 -8.72 5.81 1.17
CA LEU A 121 -9.30 5.61 -0.16
C LEU A 121 -8.54 6.38 -1.25
N LEU A 122 -8.08 7.60 -0.97
CA LEU A 122 -7.27 8.39 -1.90
C LEU A 122 -5.94 7.71 -2.22
N ALA A 123 -5.29 7.09 -1.23
CA ALA A 123 -4.09 6.31 -1.45
C ALA A 123 -4.37 5.12 -2.39
N ASN A 124 -5.49 4.43 -2.22
CA ASN A 124 -5.89 3.33 -3.10
C ASN A 124 -6.15 3.79 -4.54
N VAL A 125 -6.87 4.89 -4.73
CA VAL A 125 -7.10 5.50 -6.05
C VAL A 125 -5.78 5.90 -6.71
N CYS A 126 -4.89 6.57 -5.97
CA CYS A 126 -3.58 6.98 -6.48
C CYS A 126 -2.74 5.76 -6.92
N LYS A 127 -2.76 4.68 -6.12
CA LYS A 127 -2.07 3.43 -6.44
C LYS A 127 -2.60 2.80 -7.74
N ILE A 128 -3.92 2.68 -7.88
CA ILE A 128 -4.55 2.11 -9.08
C ILE A 128 -4.17 2.91 -10.34
N GLN A 129 -4.25 4.24 -10.26
CA GLN A 129 -3.87 5.11 -11.38
C GLN A 129 -2.37 5.02 -11.69
N ALA A 130 -1.50 4.94 -10.67
CA ALA A 130 -0.05 4.77 -10.84
C ALA A 130 0.28 3.46 -11.57
N ASP A 131 -0.33 2.35 -11.16
CA ASP A 131 -0.13 1.04 -11.79
C ASP A 131 -0.61 1.03 -13.23
N LYS A 132 -1.77 1.65 -13.51
CA LYS A 132 -2.29 1.80 -14.88
C LYS A 132 -1.32 2.59 -15.77
N LEU A 133 -0.76 3.68 -15.25
CA LEU A 133 0.24 4.48 -15.97
C LEU A 133 1.54 3.69 -16.20
N ARG A 134 2.00 2.90 -15.23
CA ARG A 134 3.17 2.02 -15.37
C ARG A 134 2.94 0.92 -16.41
N GLY A 135 1.78 0.26 -16.37
CA GLY A 135 1.41 -0.74 -17.37
C GLY A 135 1.36 -0.15 -18.79
N GLY A 136 0.76 1.04 -18.93
CA GLY A 136 0.75 1.77 -20.20
C GLY A 136 2.14 2.21 -20.66
N ALA A 137 3.01 2.64 -19.74
CA ALA A 137 4.39 3.01 -20.04
C ALA A 137 5.21 1.81 -20.52
N ALA A 138 5.08 0.65 -19.88
CA ALA A 138 5.76 -0.58 -20.28
C ALA A 138 5.37 -1.04 -21.70
N GLY A 139 4.16 -0.69 -22.16
CA GLY A 139 3.67 -1.02 -23.50
C GLY A 139 4.11 -0.07 -24.61
N THR A 140 4.79 1.05 -24.32
CA THR A 140 5.19 2.03 -25.33
C THR A 140 6.69 2.03 -25.61
N LEU A 141 7.06 2.12 -26.90
CA LEU A 141 8.45 2.34 -27.33
C LEU A 141 8.79 3.84 -27.45
N ASN A 142 7.81 4.73 -27.28
CA ASN A 142 8.03 6.17 -27.37
C ASN A 142 8.61 6.71 -26.05
N ALA A 143 9.87 7.14 -26.09
CA ALA A 143 10.59 7.63 -24.91
C ALA A 143 9.92 8.81 -24.21
N ALA A 144 9.29 9.72 -24.96
CA ALA A 144 8.60 10.88 -24.38
C ALA A 144 7.30 10.48 -23.67
N SER A 145 6.51 9.60 -24.28
CA SER A 145 5.30 9.05 -23.68
C SER A 145 5.63 8.18 -22.45
N PHE A 146 6.69 7.35 -22.54
CA PHE A 146 7.22 6.61 -21.42
C PHE A 146 7.60 7.55 -20.26
N GLY A 147 8.42 8.57 -20.54
CA GLY A 147 8.87 9.52 -19.53
C GLY A 147 7.71 10.27 -18.84
N ARG A 148 6.69 10.69 -19.60
CA ARG A 148 5.50 11.34 -19.03
C ARG A 148 4.71 10.40 -18.13
N ALA A 149 4.35 9.22 -18.63
CA ALA A 149 3.56 8.25 -17.86
C ALA A 149 4.31 7.79 -16.61
N ASN A 150 5.62 7.57 -16.71
CA ASN A 150 6.46 7.21 -15.57
C ASN A 150 6.54 8.34 -14.53
N GLY A 151 6.72 9.58 -14.98
CA GLY A 151 6.70 10.75 -14.10
C GLY A 151 5.38 10.91 -13.35
N GLN A 152 4.25 10.73 -14.04
CA GLN A 152 2.93 10.77 -13.43
C GLN A 152 2.72 9.63 -12.42
N ALA A 153 3.14 8.41 -12.76
CA ALA A 153 3.07 7.27 -11.85
C ALA A 153 3.91 7.50 -10.57
N MET A 154 5.13 8.01 -10.71
CA MET A 154 6.00 8.34 -9.57
C MET A 154 5.37 9.41 -8.66
N THR A 155 4.72 10.44 -9.21
CA THR A 155 3.96 11.42 -8.43
C THR A 155 2.86 10.76 -7.61
N LEU A 156 2.12 9.83 -8.22
CA LEU A 156 1.03 9.14 -7.54
C LEU A 156 1.55 8.17 -6.47
N TYR A 157 2.57 7.35 -6.75
CA TYR A 157 3.19 6.50 -5.72
C TYR A 157 3.76 7.31 -4.56
N THR A 158 4.34 8.49 -4.84
CA THR A 158 4.80 9.41 -3.79
C THR A 158 3.63 9.83 -2.89
N LYS A 159 2.46 10.14 -3.47
CA LYS A 159 1.26 10.48 -2.71
C LYS A 159 0.73 9.29 -1.90
N VAL A 160 0.77 8.07 -2.43
CA VAL A 160 0.46 6.84 -1.68
C VAL A 160 1.37 6.71 -0.46
N ILE A 161 2.67 6.92 -0.63
CA ILE A 161 3.66 6.81 0.46
C ILE A 161 3.40 7.86 1.54
N LEU A 162 3.14 9.11 1.16
CA LEU A 162 2.87 10.19 2.13
C LEU A 162 1.56 9.98 2.91
N LEU A 163 0.50 9.55 2.22
CA LEU A 163 -0.78 9.25 2.86
C LEU A 163 -0.63 8.05 3.80
N GLY A 164 -0.03 6.95 3.32
CA GLY A 164 0.20 5.75 4.12
C GLY A 164 1.09 6.00 5.34
N GLU A 165 2.17 6.79 5.21
CA GLU A 165 3.02 7.15 6.34
C GLU A 165 2.27 8.03 7.36
N THR A 166 1.54 9.05 6.88
CA THR A 166 0.81 9.97 7.76
C THR A 166 -0.31 9.25 8.52
N ILE A 167 -1.15 8.50 7.80
CA ILE A 167 -2.31 7.80 8.36
C ILE A 167 -1.84 6.61 9.20
N GLY A 168 -0.88 5.81 8.70
CA GLY A 168 -0.36 4.66 9.41
C GLY A 168 0.34 5.03 10.71
N ALA A 169 0.99 6.19 10.79
CA ALA A 169 1.60 6.68 12.02
C ALA A 169 0.58 7.22 13.04
N ALA A 170 -0.44 7.95 12.58
CA ALA A 170 -1.41 8.62 13.46
C ALA A 170 -2.63 7.74 13.83
N HIS A 171 -3.06 6.91 12.89
CA HIS A 171 -4.30 6.12 12.93
C HIS A 171 -4.10 4.72 12.31
N PRO A 172 -3.18 3.89 12.83
CA PRO A 172 -2.85 2.60 12.23
C PRO A 172 -4.05 1.66 12.05
N GLY A 173 -5.05 1.76 12.94
CA GLY A 173 -6.29 0.96 12.85
C GLY A 173 -7.25 1.36 11.72
N MET A 174 -7.00 2.47 11.02
CA MET A 174 -7.77 2.87 9.83
C MET A 174 -7.27 2.22 8.54
N MET A 175 -6.07 1.63 8.55
CA MET A 175 -5.49 0.94 7.41
C MET A 175 -5.66 -0.56 7.60
N ASN A 176 -6.42 -1.20 6.71
CA ASN A 176 -6.52 -2.66 6.68
C ASN A 176 -5.36 -3.28 5.90
N ASP A 177 -5.36 -4.60 5.77
CA ASP A 177 -4.33 -5.39 5.10
C ASP A 177 -4.05 -4.92 3.67
N ALA A 178 -5.09 -4.59 2.90
CA ALA A 178 -4.96 -4.10 1.53
C ALA A 178 -4.36 -2.69 1.48
N ASP A 179 -4.70 -1.82 2.44
CA ASP A 179 -4.14 -0.47 2.53
C ASP A 179 -2.65 -0.51 2.87
N TRP A 180 -2.26 -1.33 3.86
CA TRP A 180 -0.85 -1.54 4.22
C TRP A 180 -0.07 -2.16 3.07
N GLN A 181 -0.63 -3.14 2.39
CA GLN A 181 0.02 -3.74 1.23
C GLN A 181 0.17 -2.72 0.09
N GLY A 182 -0.85 -1.91 -0.20
CA GLY A 182 -0.81 -0.85 -1.20
C GLY A 182 0.29 0.18 -0.90
N TYR A 183 0.39 0.61 0.35
CA TYR A 183 1.46 1.46 0.85
C TYR A 183 2.85 0.82 0.63
N GLY A 184 2.97 -0.47 0.96
CA GLY A 184 4.22 -1.20 0.79
C GLY A 184 4.67 -1.36 -0.66
N ARG A 185 3.74 -1.76 -1.54
CA ARG A 185 4.01 -1.91 -2.98
C ARG A 185 4.43 -0.59 -3.60
N ALA A 186 3.93 0.55 -3.11
CA ALA A 186 4.32 1.87 -3.59
C ALA A 186 5.78 2.21 -3.25
N PHE A 187 6.24 2.04 -2.01
CA PHE A 187 7.64 2.30 -1.68
C PHE A 187 8.60 1.30 -2.34
N ASP A 188 8.19 0.04 -2.50
CA ASP A 188 8.98 -1.01 -3.14
C ASP A 188 9.20 -0.67 -4.62
N MET A 189 8.13 -0.25 -5.30
CA MET A 189 8.19 0.24 -6.68
C MET A 189 9.12 1.46 -6.81
N MET A 190 8.96 2.47 -5.94
CA MET A 190 9.80 3.67 -6.00
C MET A 190 11.28 3.35 -5.76
N TYR A 191 11.59 2.43 -4.85
CA TYR A 191 12.96 1.97 -4.64
C TYR A 191 13.53 1.22 -5.86
N ALA A 192 12.75 0.32 -6.47
CA ALA A 192 13.16 -0.39 -7.68
C ALA A 192 13.42 0.57 -8.86
N LEU A 193 12.57 1.58 -9.05
CA LEU A 193 12.75 2.63 -10.06
C LEU A 193 14.05 3.42 -9.82
N ALA A 194 14.36 3.72 -8.56
CA ALA A 194 15.58 4.44 -8.19
C ALA A 194 16.86 3.64 -8.46
N LEU A 195 16.86 2.35 -8.15
CA LEU A 195 17.95 1.44 -8.52
C LEU A 195 18.13 1.36 -10.04
N GLY A 196 17.03 1.40 -10.79
CA GLY A 196 17.00 1.45 -12.25
C GLY A 196 17.53 2.74 -12.86
N GLY A 197 17.65 3.82 -12.07
CA GLY A 197 18.03 5.18 -12.48
C GLY A 197 16.88 6.00 -13.05
N GLU A 198 15.63 5.55 -12.89
CA GLU A 198 14.44 6.20 -13.46
C GLU A 198 13.99 7.43 -12.65
N THR A 199 14.46 7.59 -11.41
CA THR A 199 14.11 8.71 -10.52
C THR A 199 15.01 9.93 -10.66
N ARG A 200 16.09 9.88 -11.45
CA ARG A 200 17.11 10.94 -11.53
C ARG A 200 16.55 12.34 -11.81
N SER A 201 15.55 12.42 -12.69
CA SER A 201 14.88 13.67 -13.08
C SER A 201 13.62 13.95 -12.27
N PHE A 202 13.20 13.00 -11.43
CA PHE A 202 12.02 13.12 -10.59
C PHE A 202 12.35 13.95 -9.37
N ARG A 203 11.69 15.10 -9.24
CA ARG A 203 11.79 15.96 -8.06
C ARG A 203 10.62 15.68 -7.16
N VAL A 204 10.90 15.18 -5.96
CA VAL A 204 9.89 15.13 -4.91
C VAL A 204 9.70 16.54 -4.38
N THR A 205 8.48 17.08 -4.49
CA THR A 205 8.13 18.40 -3.98
C THR A 205 7.49 18.26 -2.59
N GLY A 206 7.88 19.11 -1.64
CA GLY A 206 7.32 19.15 -0.29
C GLY A 206 8.32 18.82 0.85
N ASN A 207 8.07 19.37 2.04
CA ASN A 207 8.93 19.21 3.21
C ASN A 207 8.90 17.79 3.81
N ALA A 208 7.89 16.98 3.50
CA ALA A 208 7.77 15.63 4.05
C ALA A 208 8.92 14.72 3.58
N PHE A 209 9.44 14.91 2.36
CA PHE A 209 10.53 14.08 1.85
C PHE A 209 11.95 14.56 2.23
N SER A 210 12.10 15.81 2.67
CA SER A 210 13.41 16.35 3.07
C SER A 210 13.98 15.67 4.32
N THR A 211 13.11 15.08 5.16
CA THR A 211 13.50 14.28 6.33
C THR A 211 14.00 12.87 5.98
N TYR A 212 13.65 12.30 4.83
CA TYR A 212 14.26 11.04 4.37
C TYR A 212 15.70 11.29 3.91
N ALA A 213 15.95 12.42 3.26
CA ALA A 213 17.26 12.79 2.75
C ALA A 213 18.30 13.02 3.87
N SER A 214 17.89 13.42 5.07
CA SER A 214 18.82 13.65 6.20
C SER A 214 19.29 12.37 6.90
N VAL A 215 18.64 11.22 6.65
CA VAL A 215 18.95 9.92 7.29
C VAL A 215 19.65 8.96 6.31
N ALA A 216 19.64 9.25 5.01
CA ALA A 216 20.24 8.41 3.99
C ALA A 216 21.77 8.48 4.04
N LYS A 217 22.43 7.48 4.66
CA LYS A 217 23.80 7.13 4.26
C LYS A 217 23.73 6.50 2.88
N ALA A 218 24.43 7.09 1.92
CA ALA A 218 24.43 6.66 0.52
C ALA A 218 24.73 5.16 0.40
N PHE A 219 23.73 4.38 0.00
CA PHE A 219 23.95 3.06 -0.55
C PHE A 219 24.13 3.24 -2.05
N GLU A 220 25.36 3.10 -2.53
CA GLU A 220 25.67 3.20 -3.96
C GLU A 220 25.51 1.82 -4.62
N ALA A 221 24.30 1.51 -5.09
CA ALA A 221 24.06 0.36 -5.96
C ALA A 221 23.04 0.70 -7.03
N GLY A 222 23.16 0.16 -8.25
CA GLY A 222 22.25 0.47 -9.35
C GLY A 222 22.86 1.39 -10.41
N ARG A 223 22.05 1.79 -11.40
CA ARG A 223 22.52 2.61 -12.52
C ARG A 223 22.52 4.08 -12.15
N GLY A 224 23.39 4.48 -11.21
CA GLY A 224 23.66 5.85 -10.75
C GLY A 224 22.42 6.70 -10.42
N ASP A 225 22.10 6.89 -9.15
CA ASP A 225 21.17 7.92 -8.61
C ASP A 225 21.23 7.79 -7.08
N GLY A 226 22.44 7.91 -6.51
CA GLY A 226 22.67 7.53 -5.11
C GLY A 226 21.79 8.30 -4.13
N ALA A 227 21.47 9.57 -4.44
CA ALA A 227 20.54 10.38 -3.67
C ALA A 227 19.11 9.83 -3.73
N GLY A 228 18.58 9.55 -4.94
CA GLY A 228 17.25 8.96 -5.09
C GLY A 228 17.14 7.59 -4.43
N GLN A 229 18.16 6.73 -4.61
CA GLN A 229 18.22 5.41 -3.99
C GLN A 229 18.17 5.49 -2.46
N GLY A 230 18.93 6.40 -1.86
CA GLY A 230 18.93 6.62 -0.42
C GLY A 230 17.58 7.11 0.11
N VAL A 231 16.92 8.03 -0.59
CA VAL A 231 15.60 8.55 -0.21
C VAL A 231 14.55 7.44 -0.20
N TRP A 232 14.46 6.66 -1.29
CA TRP A 232 13.43 5.62 -1.41
C TRP A 232 13.71 4.40 -0.56
N LEU A 233 14.99 4.05 -0.33
CA LEU A 233 15.35 3.05 0.67
C LEU A 233 14.93 3.49 2.08
N ALA A 234 15.23 4.73 2.46
CA ALA A 234 14.82 5.27 3.76
C ALA A 234 13.29 5.27 3.91
N ALA A 235 12.56 5.51 2.82
CA ALA A 235 11.10 5.44 2.83
C ALA A 235 10.58 4.02 3.06
N ALA A 236 11.15 3.05 2.35
CA ALA A 236 10.79 1.65 2.53
C ALA A 236 11.13 1.13 3.94
N VAL A 237 12.30 1.47 4.48
CA VAL A 237 12.71 1.08 5.84
C VAL A 237 11.76 1.64 6.90
N ARG A 238 11.34 2.90 6.77
CA ARG A 238 10.34 3.49 7.67
C ARG A 238 8.97 2.85 7.51
N GLY A 239 8.53 2.63 6.28
CA GLY A 239 7.26 1.96 6.01
C GLY A 239 7.18 0.56 6.61
N CYS A 240 8.25 -0.23 6.49
CA CYS A 240 8.33 -1.54 7.14
C CYS A 240 8.29 -1.44 8.67
N ALA A 241 8.95 -0.44 9.26
CA ALA A 241 8.90 -0.22 10.71
C ALA A 241 7.50 0.18 11.19
N LEU A 242 6.78 1.01 10.42
CA LEU A 242 5.39 1.38 10.72
C LEU A 242 4.45 0.17 10.65
N MET A 243 4.56 -0.66 9.62
CA MET A 243 3.82 -1.91 9.51
C MET A 243 4.05 -2.81 10.74
N GLU A 244 5.31 -2.99 11.13
CA GLU A 244 5.67 -3.81 12.28
C GLU A 244 5.05 -3.27 13.59
N ALA A 245 5.09 -1.95 13.79
CA ALA A 245 4.47 -1.29 14.95
C ALA A 245 2.94 -1.41 14.93
N ALA A 246 2.32 -1.42 13.76
CA ALA A 246 0.87 -1.62 13.56
C ALA A 246 0.44 -3.10 13.68
N GLY A 247 1.37 -4.04 13.87
CA GLY A 247 1.08 -5.47 14.03
C GLY A 247 1.25 -6.30 12.75
N TYR A 248 1.54 -5.67 11.62
CA TYR A 248 1.75 -6.28 10.29
C TYR A 248 3.16 -6.86 10.10
N LYS A 249 3.65 -7.60 11.11
CA LYS A 249 5.06 -8.01 11.19
C LYS A 249 5.50 -8.87 10.02
N ALA A 250 4.71 -9.86 9.61
CA ALA A 250 5.07 -10.73 8.50
C ALA A 250 5.09 -9.97 7.16
N MET A 251 4.16 -9.01 6.97
CA MET A 251 4.13 -8.16 5.78
C MET A 251 5.38 -7.28 5.69
N ALA A 252 5.78 -6.68 6.81
CA ALA A 252 7.02 -5.91 6.90
C ALA A 252 8.24 -6.75 6.47
N GLU A 253 8.34 -8.00 6.92
CA GLU A 253 9.42 -8.91 6.53
C GLU A 253 9.40 -9.27 5.03
N TYR A 254 8.22 -9.44 4.42
CA TYR A 254 8.15 -9.64 2.96
C TYR A 254 8.65 -8.43 2.19
N PHE A 255 8.30 -7.21 2.61
CA PHE A 255 8.81 -6.01 1.97
C PHE A 255 10.32 -5.84 2.18
N ARG A 256 10.85 -6.10 3.38
CA ARG A 256 12.31 -6.13 3.62
C ARG A 256 13.02 -7.14 2.71
N ALA A 257 12.45 -8.33 2.52
CA ALA A 257 12.98 -9.30 1.56
C ALA A 257 13.03 -8.72 0.13
N SER A 258 11.98 -8.02 -0.31
CA SER A 258 11.94 -7.36 -1.61
C SER A 258 13.05 -6.32 -1.78
N LEU A 259 13.30 -5.49 -0.75
CA LEU A 259 14.40 -4.52 -0.78
C LEU A 259 15.74 -5.19 -1.06
N CYS A 260 16.01 -6.32 -0.41
CA CYS A 260 17.21 -7.10 -0.67
C CYS A 260 17.24 -7.65 -2.11
N LEU A 261 16.13 -8.24 -2.56
CA LEU A 261 15.99 -8.86 -3.88
C LEU A 261 16.21 -7.84 -5.02
N ASN A 262 15.67 -6.63 -4.88
CA ASN A 262 15.83 -5.55 -5.86
C ASN A 262 17.29 -5.19 -6.13
N VAL A 263 18.19 -5.40 -5.15
CA VAL A 263 19.62 -5.09 -5.26
C VAL A 263 20.44 -6.25 -5.84
N VAL A 264 19.91 -7.48 -5.85
CA VAL A 264 20.67 -8.68 -6.21
C VAL A 264 21.21 -8.60 -7.64
N ASP A 265 20.41 -8.17 -8.62
CA ASP A 265 20.89 -8.09 -10.01
C ASP A 265 21.94 -7.01 -10.24
N PHE A 266 21.94 -5.94 -9.44
CA PHE A 266 22.92 -4.86 -9.54
C PHE A 266 24.25 -5.23 -8.87
N SER A 267 24.16 -5.89 -7.70
CA SER A 267 25.32 -6.28 -6.90
C SER A 267 25.90 -7.63 -7.32
N LYS A 268 25.11 -8.48 -8.00
CA LYS A 268 25.38 -9.90 -8.26
C LYS A 268 25.81 -10.64 -6.99
N SER A 269 25.30 -10.20 -5.84
CA SER A 269 25.87 -10.53 -4.53
C SER A 269 25.10 -11.65 -3.85
N GLY A 270 25.84 -12.67 -3.40
CA GLY A 270 25.32 -13.69 -2.47
C GLY A 270 24.89 -13.09 -1.12
N LYS A 271 25.45 -11.94 -0.71
CA LYS A 271 25.15 -11.30 0.58
C LYS A 271 23.69 -10.84 0.64
N MET A 272 23.25 -10.07 -0.35
CA MET A 272 21.86 -9.58 -0.39
C MET A 272 20.88 -10.74 -0.56
N LEU A 273 21.27 -11.81 -1.26
CA LEU A 273 20.44 -13.00 -1.36
C LEU A 273 20.30 -13.72 -0.01
N ALA A 274 21.34 -13.73 0.83
CA ALA A 274 21.28 -14.25 2.20
C ALA A 274 20.34 -13.42 3.09
N ASN A 275 20.40 -12.09 3.00
CA ASN A 275 19.48 -11.19 3.70
C ASN A 275 18.03 -11.48 3.26
N ALA A 276 17.77 -11.57 1.96
CA ALA A 276 16.45 -11.90 1.43
C ALA A 276 15.94 -13.25 1.96
N LYS A 277 16.80 -14.28 1.99
CA LYS A 277 16.45 -15.59 2.57
C LYS A 277 16.03 -15.45 4.04
N TRP A 278 16.82 -14.74 4.83
CA TRP A 278 16.55 -14.53 6.25
C TRP A 278 15.16 -13.91 6.47
N HIS A 279 14.85 -12.85 5.72
CA HIS A 279 13.55 -12.16 5.82
C HIS A 279 12.38 -13.06 5.38
N LEU A 280 12.55 -13.86 4.32
CA LEU A 280 11.53 -14.82 3.88
C LEU A 280 11.27 -15.92 4.91
N ASP A 281 12.32 -16.43 5.56
CA ASP A 281 12.19 -17.41 6.65
C ASP A 281 11.53 -16.77 7.87
N ARG A 282 11.90 -15.53 8.21
CA ARG A 282 11.30 -14.80 9.33
C ARG A 282 9.82 -14.51 9.11
N ALA A 283 9.45 -14.11 7.90
CA ALA A 283 8.05 -13.96 7.50
C ALA A 283 7.27 -15.29 7.64
N ALA A 284 7.90 -16.42 7.29
CA ALA A 284 7.29 -17.74 7.45
C ALA A 284 7.07 -18.12 8.93
N GLU A 285 8.01 -17.81 9.83
CA GLU A 285 7.83 -18.00 11.28
C GLU A 285 6.66 -17.20 11.83
N LEU A 286 6.61 -15.90 11.49
CA LEU A 286 5.57 -14.98 11.93
C LEU A 286 4.19 -15.40 11.41
N ASN A 287 4.11 -15.83 10.15
CA ASN A 287 2.88 -16.37 9.58
C ASN A 287 2.44 -17.67 10.28
N GLY A 288 3.39 -18.48 10.75
CA GLY A 288 3.12 -19.69 11.52
C GLY A 288 2.38 -19.43 12.84
N THR A 289 2.49 -18.22 13.40
CA THR A 289 1.84 -17.84 14.66
C THR A 289 0.49 -17.14 14.48
N LEU A 290 0.05 -16.88 13.24
CA LEU A 290 -1.23 -16.24 12.97
C LEU A 290 -2.40 -17.22 13.21
N THR A 291 -3.54 -16.69 13.65
CA THR A 291 -4.81 -17.44 13.76
C THR A 291 -5.38 -17.79 12.37
N ALA A 292 -6.43 -18.61 12.31
CA ALA A 292 -7.10 -18.92 11.05
C ALA A 292 -7.77 -17.68 10.42
N GLU A 293 -8.40 -16.83 11.22
CA GLU A 293 -9.02 -15.57 10.79
C GLU A 293 -7.96 -14.59 10.25
N GLN A 294 -6.87 -14.37 11.01
CA GLN A 294 -5.76 -13.53 10.55
C GLN A 294 -5.09 -14.04 9.27
N ARG A 295 -5.08 -15.37 9.05
CA ARG A 295 -4.58 -15.97 7.80
C ARG A 295 -5.58 -15.85 6.65
N ALA A 296 -6.88 -15.80 6.92
CA ALA A 296 -7.91 -15.62 5.91
C ALA A 296 -7.96 -14.16 5.41
N GLU A 297 -7.66 -13.21 6.29
CA GLU A 297 -7.49 -11.78 5.97
C GLU A 297 -6.17 -11.48 5.25
N TYR A 298 -5.17 -12.37 5.38
CA TYR A 298 -3.91 -12.33 4.61
C TYR A 298 -4.08 -13.04 3.26
N PRO A 299 -4.42 -12.34 2.14
CA PRO A 299 -4.31 -12.94 0.83
C PRO A 299 -2.86 -13.38 0.57
N ASN A 300 -2.71 -14.37 -0.29
CA ASN A 300 -1.46 -15.07 -0.63
C ASN A 300 -0.48 -14.18 -1.46
N ASP A 301 -0.20 -12.98 -0.98
CA ASP A 301 0.05 -11.82 -1.84
C ASP A 301 1.51 -11.38 -1.95
N PHE A 302 2.43 -12.30 -1.64
CA PHE A 302 3.89 -12.15 -1.76
C PHE A 302 4.56 -13.34 -2.46
N ALA A 303 3.78 -14.09 -3.25
CA ALA A 303 4.29 -15.23 -4.02
C ALA A 303 5.34 -14.80 -5.06
N ASP A 304 5.21 -13.60 -5.60
CA ASP A 304 6.14 -12.96 -6.51
C ASP A 304 7.54 -12.80 -5.89
N TYR A 305 7.65 -12.34 -4.64
CA TYR A 305 8.94 -12.24 -3.95
C TYR A 305 9.60 -13.60 -3.74
N ARG A 306 8.82 -14.62 -3.35
CA ARG A 306 9.33 -16.00 -3.25
C ARG A 306 9.79 -16.53 -4.60
N GLN A 307 9.04 -16.29 -5.66
CA GLN A 307 9.40 -16.70 -7.02
C GLN A 307 10.68 -16.00 -7.48
N GLN A 308 10.82 -14.69 -7.25
CA GLN A 308 12.02 -13.92 -7.56
C GLN A 308 13.23 -14.44 -6.79
N TYR A 309 13.08 -14.71 -5.49
CA TYR A 309 14.12 -15.35 -4.69
C TYR A 309 14.57 -16.69 -5.30
N GLN A 310 13.64 -17.54 -5.72
CA GLN A 310 13.97 -18.82 -6.36
C GLN A 310 14.71 -18.64 -7.71
N GLN A 311 14.40 -17.59 -8.47
CA GLN A 311 15.15 -17.27 -9.69
C GLN A 311 16.60 -16.87 -9.36
N TYR A 312 16.79 -16.03 -8.35
CA TYR A 312 18.14 -15.63 -7.91
C TYR A 312 18.91 -16.76 -7.23
N LEU A 313 18.24 -17.65 -6.50
CA LEU A 313 18.86 -18.82 -5.91
C LEU A 313 19.52 -19.71 -6.98
N ARG A 314 18.90 -19.84 -8.15
CA ARG A 314 19.51 -20.57 -9.28
C ARG A 314 20.75 -19.89 -9.85
N ARG A 315 20.81 -18.55 -9.85
CA ARG A 315 21.90 -17.75 -10.44
C ARG A 315 23.05 -17.52 -9.48
N TYR A 316 22.75 -17.15 -8.24
CA TYR A 316 23.71 -16.66 -7.25
C TYR A 316 23.77 -17.51 -5.97
N GLY A 317 22.94 -18.57 -5.86
CA GLY A 317 22.85 -19.40 -4.67
C GLY A 317 24.17 -20.06 -4.25
N LYS A 318 25.03 -20.43 -5.21
CA LYS A 318 26.36 -20.98 -4.89
C LYS A 318 27.25 -19.98 -4.14
N ALA A 319 27.20 -18.69 -4.52
CA ALA A 319 27.97 -17.66 -3.86
C ALA A 319 27.44 -17.41 -2.44
N MET A 320 26.11 -17.36 -2.29
CA MET A 320 25.45 -17.28 -0.99
C MET A 320 25.80 -18.48 -0.09
N GLU A 321 25.69 -19.71 -0.60
CA GLU A 321 26.05 -20.93 0.15
C GLU A 321 27.50 -20.92 0.61
N ALA A 322 28.44 -20.48 -0.24
CA ALA A 322 29.85 -20.41 0.12
C ALA A 322 30.10 -19.43 1.28
N GLN A 323 29.42 -18.28 1.28
CA GLN A 323 29.49 -17.29 2.36
C GLN A 323 28.93 -17.85 3.67
N LEU A 324 27.74 -18.44 3.62
CA LEU A 324 27.08 -19.02 4.78
C LEU A 324 27.88 -20.21 5.36
N LYS A 325 28.49 -21.05 4.51
CA LYS A 325 29.41 -22.12 4.94
C LYS A 325 30.65 -21.60 5.64
N ALA A 326 31.15 -20.43 5.24
CA ALA A 326 32.27 -19.76 5.88
C ALA A 326 31.89 -19.06 7.20
N GLY A 327 30.64 -19.20 7.66
CA GLY A 327 30.15 -18.59 8.90
C GLY A 327 29.78 -17.11 8.75
N GLN A 328 29.72 -16.58 7.53
CA GLN A 328 29.33 -15.20 7.28
C GLN A 328 27.80 -15.09 7.30
N LEU A 329 27.24 -14.68 8.45
CA LEU A 329 25.80 -14.47 8.61
C LEU A 329 25.32 -13.17 7.93
N PRO A 330 24.01 -13.06 7.60
CA PRO A 330 23.40 -11.85 7.07
C PRO A 330 23.69 -10.61 7.91
N ASP A 331 23.85 -9.47 7.23
CA ASP A 331 23.99 -8.15 7.86
C ASP A 331 22.73 -7.36 7.50
N LEU A 332 21.80 -7.29 8.46
CA LEU A 332 20.45 -6.80 8.27
C LEU A 332 20.31 -5.29 8.53
N ALA A 333 21.41 -4.57 8.77
CA ALA A 333 21.34 -3.17 9.21
C ALA A 333 20.76 -2.22 8.14
N GLY A 334 20.75 -2.62 6.87
CA GLY A 334 20.23 -1.80 5.76
C GLY A 334 18.70 -1.82 5.64
N GLU A 335 18.05 -2.80 6.25
CA GLU A 335 16.62 -3.10 6.11
C GLU A 335 15.78 -2.63 7.33
N TYR A 336 16.44 -2.04 8.33
CA TYR A 336 15.82 -1.56 9.57
C TYR A 336 16.28 -0.15 9.93
N PRO A 337 15.50 0.59 10.75
CA PRO A 337 15.99 1.81 11.39
C PRO A 337 17.30 1.57 12.14
N ALA A 338 18.16 2.58 12.19
CA ALA A 338 19.49 2.47 12.78
C ALA A 338 19.47 1.88 14.20
N GLY A 339 20.22 0.81 14.42
CA GLY A 339 20.33 0.14 15.72
C GLY A 339 19.15 -0.75 16.10
N THR A 340 18.18 -0.96 15.22
CA THR A 340 16.97 -1.77 15.51
C THR A 340 16.96 -3.13 14.79
N ALA A 341 17.96 -3.40 13.95
CA ALA A 341 18.06 -4.68 13.24
C ALA A 341 18.19 -5.85 14.23
N PRO A 342 17.44 -6.95 14.03
CA PRO A 342 17.54 -8.13 14.86
C PRO A 342 18.86 -8.86 14.62
N ALA A 343 19.29 -9.65 15.61
CA ALA A 343 20.41 -10.56 15.43
C ALA A 343 20.01 -11.67 14.42
N PRO A 344 20.86 -12.02 13.43
CA PRO A 344 20.52 -13.08 12.46
C PRO A 344 20.13 -14.41 13.09
N GLN A 345 20.65 -14.70 14.29
CA GLN A 345 20.35 -15.92 15.05
C GLN A 345 18.91 -15.98 15.58
N SER A 346 18.15 -14.87 15.57
CA SER A 346 16.79 -14.84 16.08
C SER A 346 15.76 -15.54 15.18
N CYS A 347 16.14 -15.89 13.94
CA CYS A 347 15.28 -16.66 13.03
C CYS A 347 15.68 -18.14 13.08
N ALA A 348 14.87 -18.95 13.74
CA ALA A 348 15.12 -20.37 13.94
C ALA A 348 15.06 -21.16 12.63
N LEU A 349 14.13 -20.84 11.72
CA LEU A 349 14.05 -21.46 10.40
C LEU A 349 15.33 -21.22 9.59
N PHE A 350 15.84 -20.00 9.59
CA PHE A 350 17.10 -19.67 8.92
C PHE A 350 18.28 -20.43 9.56
N MET A 351 18.39 -20.40 10.89
CA MET A 351 19.50 -21.05 11.60
C MET A 351 19.50 -22.57 11.42
N LYS A 352 18.33 -23.21 11.35
CA LYS A 352 18.21 -24.64 11.02
C LYS A 352 18.84 -24.97 9.67
N ASP A 353 18.63 -24.13 8.66
CA ASP A 353 19.24 -24.32 7.34
C ASP A 353 20.76 -24.10 7.37
N ILE A 354 21.26 -23.18 8.21
CA ILE A 354 22.70 -22.96 8.41
C ILE A 354 23.36 -24.18 9.06
N GLU A 355 22.76 -24.73 10.11
CA GLU A 355 23.24 -25.95 10.78
C GLU A 355 23.31 -27.13 9.79
N ALA A 356 22.26 -27.32 8.99
CA ALA A 356 22.25 -28.35 7.94
C ALA A 356 23.33 -28.11 6.87
N LEU A 357 23.55 -26.85 6.49
CA LEU A 357 24.58 -26.47 5.52
C LEU A 357 25.99 -26.75 6.04
N GLN A 358 26.23 -26.51 7.33
CA GLN A 358 27.48 -26.81 8.02
C GLN A 358 27.71 -28.32 8.19
N SER A 359 26.63 -29.11 8.33
CA SER A 359 26.70 -30.58 8.32
C SER A 359 26.84 -31.18 6.90
N GLY A 360 27.04 -30.35 5.87
CA GLY A 360 27.31 -30.77 4.50
C GLY A 360 26.09 -30.95 3.61
N ALA A 361 24.87 -30.67 4.09
CA ALA A 361 23.68 -30.65 3.25
C ALA A 361 23.66 -29.41 2.33
N PRO A 362 23.05 -29.45 1.15
CA PRO A 362 22.77 -28.24 0.37
C PRO A 362 21.62 -27.44 0.99
N LEU A 363 21.52 -26.14 0.67
CA LEU A 363 20.35 -25.37 1.09
C LEU A 363 19.07 -25.86 0.40
N PRO A 364 17.90 -25.80 1.07
CA PRO A 364 16.63 -26.09 0.44
C PRO A 364 16.40 -25.22 -0.81
N GLY A 365 15.97 -25.84 -1.92
CA GLY A 365 15.71 -25.14 -3.18
C GLY A 365 16.95 -24.82 -4.02
N ALA A 366 18.16 -25.10 -3.54
CA ALA A 366 19.36 -24.98 -4.35
C ALA A 366 19.28 -25.89 -5.59
N PRO A 367 19.76 -25.46 -6.77
CA PRO A 367 19.72 -26.29 -7.96
C PRO A 367 20.47 -27.60 -7.71
N LYS A 368 19.74 -28.73 -7.78
CA LYS A 368 20.35 -30.07 -7.70
C LYS A 368 21.47 -30.14 -8.75
N LYS A 369 22.68 -30.56 -8.35
CA LYS A 369 23.74 -30.91 -9.31
C LYS A 369 23.12 -31.93 -10.27
N LYS A 370 22.99 -31.60 -11.56
CA LYS A 370 22.86 -32.64 -12.59
C LYS A 370 24.14 -33.46 -12.47
N GLY A 371 24.02 -34.67 -11.95
CA GLY A 371 25.13 -35.61 -11.91
C GLY A 371 25.59 -35.85 -13.34
N PHE A 372 26.81 -35.41 -13.67
CA PHE A 372 27.54 -35.97 -14.79
C PHE A 372 27.97 -37.38 -14.33
N PHE A 373 27.07 -38.35 -14.46
CA PHE A 373 27.40 -39.76 -14.37
C PHE A 373 26.83 -40.43 -15.61
N GLY A 374 27.71 -40.95 -16.47
CA GLY A 374 27.34 -41.89 -17.53
C GLY A 374 27.53 -41.41 -18.97
N LEU A 375 28.69 -40.85 -19.31
CA LEU A 375 29.28 -41.04 -20.65
C LEU A 375 30.54 -41.85 -20.41
N PHE A 376 30.41 -43.18 -20.37
CA PHE A 376 31.40 -44.22 -20.69
C PHE A 376 30.74 -45.56 -20.35
N GLY A 377 30.32 -46.26 -21.41
CA GLY A 377 29.68 -47.57 -21.42
C GLY A 377 29.43 -47.96 -22.87
#